data_AF-A0A8S3G0S5-F1
#
_entry.id   AF-A0A8S3G0S5-F1
#
_cell.length_a   1.000
_cell.length_b   1.000
_cell.length_c   1.000
_cell.angle_alpha   90.00
_cell.angle_beta   90.00
_cell.angle_gamma   90.00
#
_symmetry.space_group_name_H-M   'P 1'
#
loop_
_entity.id
_entity.type
_entity.pdbx_description
1 polymer ?
#
loop_
_entity_poly.entity_id
_entity_poly.type
_entity_poly.pdbx_seq_one_letter_code
_entity_poly.pdbx_strand_id
1 'polypeptide(L)'
;MLNLPVGVNPDHLVIWLDHHIGKNDDYIDLKRTLENAIDLDLGEPFPYSEIDALILCKQTHELRERPLIPVTTINECLELIDLYRHKKIFLITSGSLGQNLVPYVLNSGRDLKKIFIFCVHMCSHIDWAMDFAEQLLMFDFQTHLFQRITYEI
;
A
#
# COMPACT_ATOMS: atom_id res chain seq x y z
N MET A 1 -12.60 -29.69 6.46
CA MET A 1 -13.18 -28.49 7.08
C MET A 1 -12.04 -27.53 7.33
N LEU A 2 -11.91 -26.50 6.50
CA LEU A 2 -10.94 -25.43 6.71
C LEU A 2 -11.56 -24.45 7.71
N ASN A 3 -10.97 -24.36 8.90
CA ASN A 3 -11.32 -23.34 9.89
C ASN A 3 -10.79 -22.00 9.38
N LEU A 4 -11.67 -21.12 8.91
CA LEU A 4 -11.30 -19.72 8.67
C LEU A 4 -11.09 -19.04 10.04
N PRO A 5 -9.99 -18.30 10.26
CA PRO A 5 -9.77 -17.64 11.54
C PRO A 5 -10.82 -16.55 11.77
N VAL A 6 -11.28 -16.51 13.02
CA VAL A 6 -12.08 -15.44 13.63
C VAL A 6 -11.43 -14.09 13.31
N GLY A 7 -12.24 -13.13 12.84
CA GLY A 7 -11.80 -11.86 12.25
C GLY A 7 -10.72 -11.15 13.05
N VAL A 8 -9.49 -11.21 12.54
CA VAL A 8 -8.37 -10.39 12.97
C VAL A 8 -8.62 -9.00 12.38
N ASN A 9 -8.73 -7.97 13.24
CA ASN A 9 -8.63 -6.60 12.76
C ASN A 9 -7.14 -6.36 12.47
N PRO A 10 -6.73 -6.03 11.23
CA PRO A 10 -5.32 -5.80 10.92
C PRO A 10 -4.75 -4.68 11.80
N ASP A 11 -3.59 -4.93 12.41
CA ASP A 11 -2.81 -3.97 13.19
C ASP A 11 -2.11 -2.91 12.32
N HIS A 12 -2.22 -3.09 11.00
CA HIS A 12 -1.66 -2.24 9.97
C HIS A 12 -2.75 -1.62 9.09
N LEU A 13 -2.34 -0.59 8.35
CA LEU A 13 -3.14 0.08 7.34
C LEU A 13 -2.25 0.41 6.15
N VAL A 14 -2.71 0.06 4.95
CA VAL A 14 -2.11 0.45 3.67
C VAL A 14 -2.96 1.56 3.07
N ILE A 15 -2.38 2.76 2.90
CA ILE A 15 -3.01 3.86 2.19
C ILE A 15 -2.40 3.92 0.79
N TRP A 16 -3.22 3.92 -0.26
CA TRP A 16 -2.74 4.09 -1.64
C TRP A 16 -3.19 5.43 -2.19
N LEU A 17 -2.30 6.42 -2.16
CA LEU A 17 -2.51 7.75 -2.70
C LEU A 17 -2.13 7.81 -4.17
N ASP A 18 -3.13 7.89 -5.05
CA ASP A 18 -2.93 8.07 -6.49
C ASP A 18 -4.16 8.69 -7.16
N HIS A 19 -3.97 9.55 -8.16
CA HIS A 19 -5.09 10.22 -8.83
C HIS A 19 -6.00 9.29 -9.64
N HIS A 20 -5.48 8.14 -10.08
CA HIS A 20 -6.20 7.16 -10.87
C HIS A 20 -6.55 5.94 -10.03
N ILE A 21 -5.58 5.33 -9.35
CA ILE A 21 -5.81 4.14 -8.50
C ILE A 21 -6.66 4.49 -7.28
N GLY A 22 -6.55 5.73 -6.78
CA GLY A 22 -7.36 6.26 -5.69
C GLY A 22 -8.87 6.28 -5.98
N LYS A 23 -9.29 6.27 -7.26
CA LYS A 23 -10.71 6.28 -7.63
C LYS A 23 -11.30 4.89 -7.41
N ASN A 24 -12.46 4.83 -6.77
CA ASN A 24 -13.09 3.57 -6.39
C ASN A 24 -13.38 2.64 -7.57
N ASP A 25 -13.81 3.18 -8.70
CA ASP A 25 -14.23 2.40 -9.87
C ASP A 25 -13.09 2.04 -10.83
N ASP A 26 -11.90 2.63 -10.64
CA ASP A 26 -10.73 2.37 -11.50
C ASP A 26 -9.84 1.29 -10.87
N TYR A 27 -9.17 0.48 -11.70
CA TYR A 27 -8.18 -0.54 -11.28
C TYR A 27 -8.69 -1.51 -10.20
N ILE A 28 -9.97 -1.89 -10.25
CA ILE A 28 -10.64 -2.73 -9.24
C ILE A 28 -9.93 -4.09 -9.08
N ASP A 29 -9.50 -4.71 -10.18
CA ASP A 29 -8.78 -5.98 -10.14
C ASP A 29 -7.44 -5.82 -9.40
N LEU A 30 -6.64 -4.80 -9.76
CA LEU A 30 -5.35 -4.51 -9.13
C LEU A 30 -5.48 -4.28 -7.62
N LYS A 31 -6.43 -3.43 -7.20
CA LYS A 31 -6.66 -3.12 -5.78
C LYS A 31 -7.06 -4.35 -4.99
N ARG A 32 -7.96 -5.17 -5.54
CA ARG A 32 -8.41 -6.41 -4.91
C ARG A 32 -7.30 -7.45 -4.84
N THR A 33 -6.43 -7.54 -5.84
CA THR A 33 -5.25 -8.40 -5.77
C THR A 33 -4.35 -8.01 -4.63
N LEU A 34 -4.02 -6.72 -4.49
CA LEU A 34 -3.20 -6.25 -3.38
C LEU A 34 -3.91 -6.49 -2.04
N GLU A 35 -5.19 -6.15 -1.94
CA GLU A 35 -6.01 -6.34 -0.74
C GLU A 35 -6.03 -7.81 -0.29
N ASN A 36 -6.20 -8.75 -1.22
CA ASN A 36 -6.10 -10.18 -0.92
C ASN A 36 -4.68 -10.55 -0.48
N ALA A 37 -3.65 -10.00 -1.14
CA ALA A 37 -2.26 -10.33 -0.81
C ALA A 37 -1.87 -9.86 0.60
N ILE A 38 -2.40 -8.73 1.07
CA ILE A 38 -2.12 -8.17 2.41
C ILE A 38 -3.00 -8.76 3.53
N ASP A 39 -4.22 -9.23 3.22
CA ASP A 39 -5.11 -9.87 4.20
C ASP A 39 -4.72 -11.33 4.50
N LEU A 40 -3.93 -11.92 3.60
CA LEU A 40 -3.41 -13.27 3.75
C LEU A 40 -2.20 -13.26 4.70
N ASP A 41 -2.45 -13.49 5.99
CA ASP A 41 -1.42 -13.76 7.03
C ASP A 41 -0.73 -15.11 6.75
N LEU A 42 0.13 -15.15 5.73
CA LEU A 42 0.65 -16.40 5.18
C LEU A 42 1.94 -16.89 5.83
N GLY A 43 2.57 -16.11 6.70
CA GLY A 43 3.83 -16.48 7.35
C GLY A 43 5.03 -16.68 6.40
N GLU A 44 4.81 -16.72 5.07
CA GLU A 44 5.83 -16.79 4.03
C GLU A 44 5.46 -15.89 2.84
N PRO A 45 6.46 -15.25 2.19
CA PRO A 45 6.22 -14.35 1.06
C PRO A 45 5.68 -15.10 -0.17
N PHE A 46 4.76 -14.45 -0.89
CA PHE A 46 4.20 -15.01 -2.12
C PHE A 46 5.28 -15.27 -3.19
N PRO A 47 5.33 -16.48 -3.78
CA PRO A 47 6.09 -16.72 -5.00
C PRO A 47 5.58 -15.82 -6.14
N TYR A 48 6.48 -15.31 -6.98
CA TYR A 48 6.13 -14.46 -8.13
C TYR A 48 5.00 -15.05 -9.00
N SER A 49 4.99 -16.37 -9.18
CA SER A 49 3.97 -17.10 -9.96
C SER A 49 2.58 -17.09 -9.34
N GLU A 50 2.47 -16.89 -8.03
CA GLU A 50 1.20 -16.90 -7.31
C GLU A 50 0.55 -15.51 -7.24
N ILE A 51 1.35 -14.44 -7.31
CA ILE A 51 0.83 -13.08 -7.47
C ILE A 51 0.01 -13.01 -8.77
N ASP A 52 0.52 -13.58 -9.87
CA ASP A 52 -0.20 -13.66 -11.14
C ASP A 52 -1.50 -14.49 -11.02
N ALA A 53 -1.51 -15.53 -10.18
CA ALA A 53 -2.72 -16.32 -9.91
C ALA A 53 -3.75 -15.55 -9.06
N LEU A 54 -3.29 -14.73 -8.10
CA LEU A 54 -4.13 -13.83 -7.32
C LEU A 54 -4.69 -12.67 -8.16
N ILE A 55 -3.98 -12.22 -9.20
CA ILE A 55 -4.51 -11.29 -10.21
C ILE A 55 -5.77 -11.86 -10.87
N LEU A 56 -5.84 -13.19 -11.03
CA LEU A 56 -6.95 -13.87 -11.69
C LEU A 56 -8.08 -14.30 -10.74
N CYS A 57 -7.85 -14.27 -9.43
CA CYS A 57 -8.79 -14.84 -8.46
C CYS A 57 -9.79 -13.80 -7.96
N LYS A 58 -11.01 -13.81 -8.54
CA LYS A 58 -12.15 -13.02 -8.04
C LYS A 58 -12.68 -13.63 -6.75
N GLN A 59 -12.22 -13.17 -5.59
CA GLN A 59 -12.93 -13.41 -4.33
C GLN A 59 -13.69 -12.16 -3.88
N THR A 60 -14.90 -12.39 -3.40
CA THR A 60 -15.78 -11.40 -2.76
C THR A 60 -15.81 -11.72 -1.27
N HIS A 61 -15.10 -10.92 -0.47
CA HIS A 61 -15.19 -11.01 0.99
C HIS A 61 -16.06 -9.87 1.55
N GLU A 62 -16.89 -10.20 2.54
CA GLU A 62 -17.78 -9.27 3.25
C GLU A 62 -17.03 -8.38 4.24
N LEU A 63 -17.57 -7.16 4.42
CA LEU A 63 -17.40 -6.12 5.47
C LEU A 63 -16.41 -6.39 6.64
N ARG A 64 -15.13 -6.62 6.35
CA ARG A 64 -14.02 -6.39 7.30
C ARG A 64 -13.50 -4.96 7.13
N GLU A 65 -12.88 -4.39 8.18
CA GLU A 65 -12.03 -3.21 8.01
C GLU A 65 -10.96 -3.56 6.96
N ARG A 66 -11.03 -2.91 5.81
CA ARG A 66 -10.16 -3.23 4.68
C ARG A 66 -8.77 -2.68 4.99
N PRO A 67 -7.72 -3.51 4.96
CA PRO A 67 -6.36 -3.06 5.21
C PRO A 67 -5.86 -2.12 4.10
N LEU A 68 -6.50 -2.06 2.92
CA LEU A 68 -6.17 -1.13 1.83
C LEU A 68 -7.23 -0.03 1.69
N ILE A 69 -6.81 1.23 1.85
CA ILE A 69 -7.66 2.41 1.58
C ILE A 69 -7.06 3.23 0.43
N PRO A 70 -7.66 3.19 -0.78
CA PRO A 70 -7.27 4.05 -1.88
C PRO A 70 -7.80 5.47 -1.67
N VAL A 71 -6.98 6.48 -1.95
CA VAL A 71 -7.35 7.90 -1.87
C VAL A 71 -6.78 8.69 -3.04
N THR A 72 -7.43 9.79 -3.40
CA THR A 72 -7.06 10.56 -4.61
C THR A 72 -6.33 11.87 -4.29
N THR A 73 -6.43 12.33 -3.05
CA THR A 73 -5.87 13.61 -2.62
C THR A 73 -4.93 13.49 -1.43
N ILE A 74 -3.97 14.41 -1.37
CA ILE A 74 -3.04 14.54 -0.23
C ILE A 74 -3.81 14.78 1.07
N ASN A 75 -4.87 15.58 1.05
CA ASN A 75 -5.65 15.90 2.26
C ASN A 75 -6.35 14.66 2.83
N GLU A 76 -7.03 13.87 1.98
CA GLU A 76 -7.64 12.60 2.41
C GLU A 76 -6.58 11.66 3.01
N CYS A 77 -5.41 11.58 2.38
CA CYS A 77 -4.29 10.78 2.89
C CYS A 77 -3.83 11.25 4.28
N LEU A 78 -3.70 12.56 4.50
CA LEU A 78 -3.30 13.12 5.79
C LEU A 78 -4.33 12.87 6.88
N GLU A 79 -5.63 13.05 6.56
CA GLU A 79 -6.72 12.76 7.48
C GLU A 79 -6.72 11.29 7.92
N LEU A 80 -6.46 10.35 7.01
CA LEU A 80 -6.32 8.94 7.34
C LEU A 80 -5.08 8.64 8.20
N ILE A 81 -3.95 9.26 7.90
CA ILE A 81 -2.73 9.09 8.72
C ILE A 81 -3.00 9.55 10.15
N ASP A 82 -3.65 10.69 10.34
CA ASP A 82 -3.95 11.23 11.66
C ASP A 82 -5.03 10.40 12.39
N LEU A 83 -6.05 9.92 11.67
CA LEU A 83 -7.11 9.07 12.22
C LEU A 83 -6.58 7.70 12.69
N TYR A 84 -5.69 7.09 11.91
CA TYR A 84 -5.15 5.76 12.16
C TYR A 84 -3.73 5.76 12.72
N ARG A 85 -3.28 6.87 13.34
CA ARG A 85 -1.94 7.01 13.94
C ARG A 85 -1.54 5.94 14.97
N HIS A 86 -2.50 5.14 15.43
CA HIS A 86 -2.32 4.04 16.38
C HIS A 86 -2.03 2.70 15.69
N LYS A 87 -2.19 2.60 14.36
CA LYS A 87 -1.87 1.44 13.53
C LYS A 87 -0.49 1.61 12.88
N LYS A 88 0.10 0.52 12.39
CA LYS A 88 1.29 0.57 11.51
C LYS A 88 0.85 1.02 10.12
N ILE A 89 1.21 2.23 9.71
CA ILE A 89 0.77 2.77 8.41
C ILE A 89 1.84 2.55 7.34
N PHE A 90 1.44 1.90 6.25
CA PHE A 90 2.19 1.76 5.02
C PHE A 90 1.58 2.68 3.96
N LEU A 91 2.42 3.46 3.27
CA LEU A 91 1.97 4.39 2.25
C LEU A 91 2.44 3.94 0.88
N ILE A 92 1.53 3.82 -0.09
CA ILE A 92 1.85 3.70 -1.50
C ILE A 92 1.48 5.01 -2.18
N THR A 93 2.39 5.58 -2.97
CA THR A 93 2.11 6.80 -3.72
C THR A 93 2.91 6.89 -5.01
N SER A 94 2.50 7.75 -5.94
CA SER A 94 3.30 8.04 -7.13
C SER A 94 4.50 8.94 -6.79
N GLY A 95 5.50 9.00 -7.68
CA GLY A 95 6.66 9.86 -7.48
C GLY A 95 6.30 11.34 -7.30
N SER A 96 5.39 11.85 -8.13
CA SER A 96 4.95 13.25 -8.09
C SER A 96 4.14 13.61 -6.85
N LEU A 97 3.24 12.73 -6.39
CA LEU A 97 2.47 12.95 -5.16
C LEU A 97 3.35 12.76 -3.93
N GLY A 98 4.18 11.72 -3.93
CA GLY A 98 5.13 11.42 -2.88
C GLY A 98 6.12 12.55 -2.63
N GLN A 99 6.63 13.19 -3.68
CA GLN A 99 7.57 14.32 -3.57
C GLN A 99 7.01 15.48 -2.72
N ASN A 100 5.69 15.68 -2.76
CA ASN A 100 5.04 16.74 -1.99
C ASN A 100 4.59 16.26 -0.60
N LEU A 101 4.07 15.02 -0.51
CA LEU A 101 3.51 14.47 0.72
C LEU A 101 4.58 13.97 1.69
N VAL A 102 5.53 13.15 1.22
CA VAL A 102 6.47 12.40 2.07
C VAL A 102 7.32 13.33 2.94
N PRO A 103 7.98 14.38 2.38
CA PRO A 103 8.75 15.30 3.22
C PRO A 103 7.87 15.97 4.28
N TYR A 104 6.63 16.34 3.93
CA TYR A 104 5.71 16.97 4.86
C TYR A 104 5.32 16.05 6.02
N VAL A 105 4.97 14.79 5.72
CA VAL A 105 4.56 13.80 6.73
C VAL A 105 5.71 13.51 7.68
N LEU A 106 6.89 13.18 7.15
CA LEU A 106 8.04 12.77 7.96
C LEU A 106 8.61 13.92 8.79
N ASN A 107 8.70 15.13 8.22
CA ASN A 107 9.17 16.31 8.97
C ASN A 107 8.15 16.78 10.03
N SER A 108 6.88 16.41 9.90
CA SER A 108 5.85 16.71 10.91
C SER A 108 5.84 15.72 12.08
N GLY A 109 6.73 14.73 12.09
CA GLY A 109 6.81 13.70 13.14
C GLY A 109 5.70 12.65 13.09
N ARG A 110 4.98 12.54 11.97
CA ARG A 110 4.03 11.44 11.75
C ARG A 110 4.80 10.18 11.40
N ASP A 111 4.49 9.10 12.10
CA ASP A 111 5.19 7.83 11.92
C ASP A 111 4.53 7.02 10.81
N LEU A 112 5.31 6.72 9.77
CA LEU A 112 4.96 5.78 8.73
C LEU A 112 5.92 4.61 8.82
N LYS A 113 5.38 3.39 8.82
CA LYS A 113 6.19 2.17 8.92
C LYS A 113 7.08 1.99 7.70
N LYS A 114 6.52 2.21 6.51
CA LYS A 114 7.25 2.17 5.23
C LYS A 114 6.49 2.97 4.17
N ILE A 115 7.24 3.54 3.23
CA ILE A 115 6.73 4.26 2.07
C ILE A 115 7.16 3.52 0.80
N PHE A 116 6.22 3.31 -0.11
CA PHE A 116 6.43 2.68 -1.40
C PHE A 116 6.08 3.70 -2.50
N ILE A 117 7.07 4.07 -3.31
CA ILE A 117 6.86 4.93 -4.48
C ILE A 117 6.66 4.04 -5.69
N PHE A 118 5.47 4.07 -6.27
CA PHE A 118 5.15 3.35 -7.50
C PHE A 118 5.16 4.32 -8.68
N CYS A 119 6.20 4.29 -9.51
CA CYS A 119 6.34 5.20 -10.64
C CYS A 119 7.19 4.61 -11.78
N VAL A 120 6.74 4.82 -13.02
CA VAL A 120 7.45 4.36 -14.23
C VAL A 120 8.75 5.15 -14.46
N HIS A 121 8.79 6.41 -14.05
CA HIS A 121 9.93 7.31 -14.27
C HIS A 121 10.72 7.55 -12.99
N MET A 122 11.24 6.48 -12.36
CA MET A 122 11.95 6.56 -11.08
C MET A 122 13.09 7.59 -11.10
N CYS A 123 13.88 7.65 -12.17
CA CYS A 123 15.00 8.59 -12.29
C CYS A 123 14.62 10.05 -12.06
N SER A 124 13.38 10.45 -12.39
CA SER A 124 12.89 11.82 -12.18
C SER A 124 12.60 12.15 -10.71
N HIS A 125 12.61 11.15 -9.83
CA HIS A 125 12.22 11.26 -8.43
C HIS A 125 13.29 10.76 -7.46
N ILE A 126 14.42 10.20 -7.95
CA ILE A 126 15.50 9.69 -7.09
C ILE A 126 16.07 10.80 -6.20
N ASP A 127 16.29 12.00 -6.74
CA ASP A 127 16.98 13.08 -6.02
C ASP A 127 16.31 13.42 -4.68
N TRP A 128 14.98 13.53 -4.65
CA TRP A 128 14.26 13.80 -3.39
C TRP A 128 14.03 12.53 -2.57
N ALA A 129 13.87 11.37 -3.21
CA ALA A 129 13.60 10.12 -2.52
C ALA A 129 14.81 9.63 -1.70
N MET A 130 16.02 9.94 -2.17
CA MET A 130 17.28 9.59 -1.50
C MET A 130 17.39 10.18 -0.09
N ASP A 131 16.81 11.35 0.16
CA ASP A 131 16.77 11.98 1.49
C ASP A 131 15.99 11.14 2.52
N PHE A 132 15.17 10.19 2.05
CA PHE A 132 14.29 9.35 2.87
C PHE A 132 14.52 7.84 2.63
N ALA A 133 15.67 7.45 2.09
CA ALA A 133 15.95 6.08 1.62
C ALA A 133 15.81 4.98 2.69
N GLU A 134 15.90 5.32 3.98
CA GLU A 134 15.69 4.34 5.07
C GLU A 134 14.21 3.91 5.17
N GLN A 135 13.29 4.84 4.90
CA GLN A 135 11.85 4.68 5.08
C GLN A 135 11.12 4.41 3.76
N LEU A 136 11.78 4.68 2.63
CA LEU A 136 11.18 4.68 1.30
C LEU A 136 11.82 3.64 0.38
N LEU A 137 10.99 2.93 -0.40
CA LEU A 137 11.41 2.04 -1.50
C LEU A 137 10.68 2.43 -2.78
N MET A 138 11.37 2.36 -3.93
CA MET A 138 10.81 2.73 -5.24
C MET A 138 10.62 1.50 -6.13
N PHE A 139 9.52 1.48 -6.89
CA PHE A 139 9.15 0.40 -7.80
C PHE A 139 8.55 0.98 -9.08
N ASP A 140 8.87 0.37 -10.21
CA ASP A 140 8.28 0.64 -11.53
C ASP A 140 7.36 -0.49 -12.01
N PHE A 141 7.31 -1.60 -11.28
CA PHE A 141 6.52 -2.79 -11.61
C PHE A 141 5.66 -3.26 -10.44
N GLN A 142 4.38 -3.54 -10.71
CA GLN A 142 3.38 -3.85 -9.66
C GLN A 142 3.69 -5.14 -8.88
N THR A 143 4.24 -6.17 -9.54
CA THR A 143 4.54 -7.45 -8.88
C THR A 143 5.64 -7.29 -7.83
N HIS A 144 6.66 -6.49 -8.11
CA HIS A 144 7.73 -6.19 -7.16
C HIS A 144 7.21 -5.39 -5.95
N LEU A 145 6.33 -4.41 -6.21
CA LEU A 145 5.65 -3.65 -5.16
C LEU A 145 4.84 -4.58 -4.25
N PHE A 146 4.01 -5.45 -4.83
CA PHE A 146 3.11 -6.32 -4.07
C PHE A 146 3.89 -7.31 -3.21
N GLN A 147 4.90 -7.96 -3.80
CA GLN A 147 5.76 -8.87 -3.06
C GLN A 147 6.46 -8.16 -1.90
N ARG A 148 6.99 -6.95 -2.12
CA ARG A 148 7.67 -6.25 -1.04
C ARG A 148 6.71 -5.86 0.08
N ILE A 149 5.52 -5.37 -0.24
CA ILE A 149 4.51 -5.01 0.76
C ILE A 149 4.14 -6.22 1.61
N THR A 150 3.86 -7.37 0.99
CA THR A 150 3.51 -8.61 1.71
C THR A 150 4.61 -9.15 2.59
N TYR A 151 5.87 -8.76 2.36
CA TYR A 151 7.00 -9.12 3.24
C TYR A 151 7.16 -8.18 4.45
N GLU A 152 6.69 -6.94 4.35
CA GLU A 152 6.88 -5.89 5.37
C GLU A 152 5.73 -5.79 6.38
N ILE A 153 4.54 -6.25 5.97
CA ILE A 153 3.32 -6.33 6.79
C ILE A 153 3.38 -7.55 7.70
#